data_AF-A0A7Y4L7P5-F1
#
_entry.id   AF-A0A7Y4L7P5-F1
#
_cell.length_a   1.000
_cell.length_b   1.000
_cell.length_c   1.000
_cell.angle_alpha   90.00
_cell.angle_beta   90.00
_cell.angle_gamma   90.00
#
_symmetry.space_group_name_H-M   'P 1'
#
loop_
_entity.id
_entity.type
_entity.pdbx_description
1 polymer ?
#
loop_
_entity_poly.entity_id
_entity_poly.type
_entity_poly.pdbx_seq_one_letter_code
_entity_poly.pdbx_strand_id
1 'polypeptide(L)' 'MTPEQHRAKAEDLLGSTHGYAPSHPVRVDKLARATVHALLALGPTTRTPTLRKPAASKETSK' A
#
# COMPACT_ATOMS: atom_id res chain seq x y z
N MET A 1 -3.49 -18.72 -1.11
CA MET A 1 -2.30 -18.39 -0.29
C MET A 1 -2.77 -17.98 1.09
N THR A 2 -2.06 -18.35 2.14
CA THR A 2 -2.32 -17.86 3.51
C THR A 2 -1.74 -16.45 3.71
N PRO A 3 -2.18 -15.68 4.71
CA PRO A 3 -1.58 -14.39 5.05
C PRO A 3 -0.06 -14.44 5.22
N GLU A 4 0.47 -15.52 5.80
CA GLU A 4 1.90 -15.76 5.99
C GLU A 4 2.62 -15.96 4.64
N GLN A 5 2.00 -16.68 3.71
CA GLN A 5 2.53 -16.84 2.35
C GLN A 5 2.53 -15.52 1.58
N HIS A 6 1.50 -14.68 1.77
CA HIS A 6 1.47 -13.33 1.20
C HIS A 6 2.56 -12.44 1.80
N ARG A 7 2.78 -12.50 3.12
CA ARG A 7 3.85 -11.76 3.79
C ARG A 7 5.23 -12.18 3.29
N ALA A 8 5.51 -13.49 3.27
CA ALA A 8 6.76 -14.03 2.76
C ALA A 8 7.00 -13.59 1.30
N LYS A 9 5.93 -13.56 0.48
CA LYS A 9 6.05 -13.11 -0.91
C LYS A 9 6.32 -11.61 -1.06
N ALA A 10 5.75 -10.79 -0.18
CA ALA A 10 6.03 -9.36 -0.15
C ALA A 10 7.51 -9.09 0.23
N GLU A 11 8.03 -9.80 1.23
CA GLU A 11 9.43 -9.68 1.67
C GLU A 11 10.41 -10.13 0.58
N ASP A 12 10.14 -11.24 -0.12
CA ASP A 12 10.90 -11.73 -1.28
C ASP A 12 10.96 -10.69 -2.43
N LEU A 13 9.81 -10.11 -2.77
CA LEU A 13 9.71 -9.08 -3.80
C LEU A 13 10.49 -7.81 -3.41
N LEU A 14 10.43 -7.40 -2.13
CA LEU A 14 11.20 -6.27 -1.62
C LEU A 14 12.72 -6.53 -1.68
N GLY A 15 13.18 -7.70 -1.24
CA GLY A 15 14.59 -8.08 -1.35
C GLY A 15 15.08 -8.09 -2.80
N SER A 16 14.21 -8.53 -3.72
CA SER A 16 14.46 -8.56 -5.17
C SER A 16 14.50 -7.17 -5.84
N THR A 17 14.20 -6.08 -5.13
CA THR A 17 14.35 -4.70 -5.65
C THR A 17 15.75 -4.13 -5.43
N HIS A 18 16.58 -4.81 -4.65
CA HIS A 18 17.94 -4.37 -4.37
C HIS A 18 18.76 -4.32 -5.68
N GLY A 19 19.58 -3.26 -5.84
CA GLY A 19 20.38 -3.04 -7.05
C GLY A 19 19.67 -2.32 -8.20
N TYR A 20 18.35 -2.11 -8.14
CA TYR A 20 17.64 -1.30 -9.13
C TYR A 20 17.50 0.16 -8.69
N ALA A 21 17.73 1.10 -9.62
CA ALA A 21 17.48 2.52 -9.39
C ALA A 21 15.98 2.77 -9.07
N PRO A 22 15.63 3.80 -8.28
CA PRO A 22 14.23 4.08 -7.91
C PRO A 22 13.27 4.23 -9.09
N SER A 23 13.73 4.83 -10.19
CA SER A 23 12.95 5.01 -11.43
C SER A 23 12.96 3.79 -12.36
N HIS A 24 13.72 2.74 -12.02
CA HIS A 24 13.84 1.57 -12.87
C HIS A 24 12.50 0.80 -12.90
N PRO A 25 11.95 0.48 -14.09
CA PRO A 25 10.61 -0.09 -14.21
C PRO A 25 10.45 -1.41 -13.44
N VAL A 26 11.49 -2.25 -13.41
CA VAL A 26 11.50 -3.50 -12.65
C VAL A 26 11.35 -3.28 -11.14
N ARG A 27 11.95 -2.21 -10.60
CA ARG A 27 11.79 -1.87 -9.18
C ARG A 27 10.36 -1.44 -8.89
N VAL A 28 9.81 -0.58 -9.74
CA VAL A 28 8.44 -0.07 -9.59
C VAL A 28 7.43 -1.23 -9.65
N ASP A 29 7.56 -2.15 -10.62
CA ASP A 29 6.67 -3.33 -10.72
C ASP A 29 6.78 -4.25 -9.49
N LYS A 30 7.99 -4.57 -9.05
CA LYS A 30 8.20 -5.41 -7.86
C LYS A 30 7.65 -4.76 -6.58
N LEU A 31 7.82 -3.44 -6.42
CA LEU A 31 7.25 -2.69 -5.28
C LEU A 31 5.72 -2.67 -5.31
N ALA A 32 5.11 -2.48 -6.49
CA ALA A 32 3.67 -2.52 -6.64
C ALA A 32 3.11 -3.90 -6.24
N ARG A 33 3.74 -4.98 -6.73
CA ARG A 33 3.36 -6.36 -6.37
C ARG A 33 3.56 -6.64 -4.87
N ALA A 34 4.68 -6.21 -4.30
CA ALA A 34 4.94 -6.37 -2.87
C ALA A 34 3.85 -5.69 -2.02
N THR A 35 3.41 -4.50 -2.45
CA THR A 35 2.32 -3.75 -1.79
C THR A 35 1.00 -4.52 -1.84
N VAL A 36 0.64 -5.09 -2.99
CA VAL A 36 -0.58 -5.93 -3.11
C VAL A 36 -0.50 -7.14 -2.18
N HIS A 37 0.63 -7.85 -2.16
CA HIS A 37 0.81 -8.99 -1.26
C HIS A 37 0.76 -8.57 0.23
N ALA A 38 1.34 -7.42 0.59
CA ALA A 38 1.25 -6.90 1.95
C ALA A 38 -0.20 -6.56 2.34
N LEU A 39 -0.99 -5.96 1.44
CA LEU A 39 -2.41 -5.68 1.68
C LEU A 39 -3.23 -6.96 1.85
N LEU A 40 -2.98 -7.98 1.03
CA LEU A 40 -3.63 -9.29 1.15
C LEU A 40 -3.23 -10.01 2.45
N ALA A 41 -2.00 -9.84 2.92
CA ALA A 41 -1.53 -10.39 4.19
C ALA A 41 -2.17 -9.72 5.42
N LEU A 42 -2.53 -8.44 5.32
CA LEU A 42 -3.25 -7.72 6.39
C LEU A 42 -4.72 -8.18 6.53
N GLY A 43 -5.20 -9.04 5.62
CA GLY A 43 -6.58 -9.51 5.59
C GLY A 43 -7.55 -8.42 5.13
N PRO A 44 -8.87 -8.72 5.10
CA PRO A 44 -9.88 -7.70 4.87
C PRO A 44 -9.81 -6.70 6.02
N THR A 45 -9.06 -5.61 5.83
CA THR A 45 -9.17 -4.47 6.74
C THR A 45 -10.62 -4.01 6.62
N THR A 46 -11.41 -4.26 7.67
CA THR A 46 -12.61 -3.51 8.00
C THR A 46 -12.21 -2.06 8.29
N ARG A 47 -11.63 -1.40 7.29
CA ARG A 47 -11.63 0.04 7.20
C ARG A 47 -13.06 0.39 6.84
N THR A 48 -13.87 0.63 7.86
CA THR A 48 -14.94 1.61 7.74
C THR A 48 -14.30 2.82 7.08
N PRO A 49 -14.72 3.19 5.85
CA PRO A 49 -14.24 4.41 5.25
C PRO A 49 -14.75 5.52 6.16
N THR A 50 -13.88 5.99 7.05
CA THR A 50 -14.10 7.25 7.73
C THR A 50 -13.95 8.29 6.64
N LEU A 51 -15.06 8.56 5.95
CA LEU A 51 -15.24 9.77 5.17
C LEU A 51 -14.78 10.89 6.09
N ARG A 52 -13.62 11.47 5.80
CA ARG A 52 -13.25 12.75 6.39
C ARG A 52 -14.34 13.71 5.96
N LYS A 53 -15.25 13.99 6.89
CA LYS A 53 -16.27 15.02 6.77
C LYS A 53 -15.55 16.27 6.27
N PRO A 54 -15.98 16.91 5.17
CA PRO A 54 -15.42 18.21 4.81
C PRO A 54 -15.58 19.10 6.05
N ALA A 55 -14.47 19.70 6.47
CA ALA A 55 -14.52 20.75 7.48
C ALA A 55 -15.40 21.85 6.89
N ALA A 56 -16.64 21.93 7.35
CA ALA A 56 -17.51 23.07 7.11
C ALA A 56 -16.87 24.25 7.84
N SER A 57 -15.94 24.93 7.18
CA SER A 57 -15.46 26.23 7.62
C SER A 57 -16.61 27.22 7.45
N LYS A 58 -17.05 27.75 8.58
CA LYS A 58 -18.06 28.80 8.68
C LYS A 58 -17.55 30.05 7.95
N GLU A 59 -18.38 30.51 7.03
CA GLU A 59 -18.75 31.90 6.76
C GLU A 59 -18.03 32.98 7.61
N THR A 60 -17.28 33.85 6.93
CA THR A 60 -16.98 35.20 7.45
C THR A 60 -17.28 36.22 6.37
N SER A 61 -18.43 36.86 6.56
CA SER A 61 -18.92 38.05 5.86
C SER A 61 -17.94 39.23 5.99
N LYS A 62 -17.80 40.03 4.93
CA LYS A 62 -17.34 41.43 4.97
C LYS A 62 -18.10 42.23 3.92
#